data_AF-A0A512DMR6-F1
#
_entry.id   AF-A0A512DMR6-F1
#
_cell.length_a   1.000
_cell.length_b   1.000
_cell.length_c   1.000
_cell.angle_alpha   90.00
_cell.angle_beta   90.00
_cell.angle_gamma   90.00
#
_symmetry.space_group_name_H-M   'P 1'
#
loop_
_entity.id
_entity.type
_entity.pdbx_description
1 polymer ?
#
loop_
_entity_poly.entity_id
_entity_poly.type
_entity_poly.pdbx_seq_one_letter_code
_entity_poly.pdbx_strand_id
1 'polypeptide(L)' 'MGSFSIWHWIVVLVVVVLIFGAGKLPNVMGDVAKGIKSFKRNLNDENADDTKHVTDDGHAKEPPRRDQT' A
#
# COMPACT_ATOMS: atom_id res chain seq x y z
N MET A 1 3.36 -22.10 -31.12
CA MET A 1 2.59 -20.83 -31.15
C MET A 1 2.64 -20.20 -29.77
N GLY A 2 3.84 -19.90 -29.30
CA GLY A 2 4.10 -19.43 -27.96
C GLY A 2 4.77 -18.08 -28.06
N SER A 3 4.40 -17.19 -27.14
CA SER A 3 5.20 -16.03 -26.77
C SER A 3 5.57 -15.13 -27.94
N PHE A 4 4.66 -14.24 -28.34
CA PHE A 4 5.06 -12.88 -28.73
C PHE A 4 5.76 -12.24 -27.52
N SER A 5 7.00 -12.70 -27.36
CA SER A 5 8.15 -12.19 -26.65
C SER A 5 7.79 -11.16 -25.62
N ILE A 6 7.92 -11.46 -24.33
CA ILE A 6 7.83 -10.51 -23.19
C ILE A 6 8.35 -9.10 -23.54
N TRP A 7 9.34 -9.02 -24.43
CA TRP A 7 9.77 -7.84 -25.18
C TRP A 7 8.68 -6.92 -25.78
N HIS A 8 7.64 -7.43 -26.44
CA HIS A 8 6.55 -6.64 -27.00
C HIS A 8 5.78 -5.90 -25.90
N TRP A 9 5.50 -6.57 -24.78
CA TRP A 9 4.84 -5.96 -23.64
C TRP A 9 5.66 -4.83 -23.00
N ILE A 10 6.99 -4.97 -22.96
CA ILE A 10 7.89 -3.89 -22.52
C ILE A 10 7.80 -2.69 -23.46
N VAL A 11 7.86 -2.91 -24.78
CA VAL A 11 7.77 -1.83 -25.78
C VAL A 11 6.43 -1.10 -25.69
N VAL A 12 5.32 -1.82 -25.54
CA VAL A 12 3.98 -1.23 -25.37
C VAL A 12 3.93 -0.38 -24.10
N LEU A 13 4.47 -0.88 -22.98
CA LEU A 13 4.50 -0.14 -21.72
C LEU A 13 5.27 1.17 -21.85
N VAL A 14 6.44 1.15 -22.52
CA VAL A 14 7.23 2.35 -22.79
C VAL A 14 6.46 3.37 -23.62
N VAL A 15 5.77 2.93 -24.68
CA VAL A 15 4.96 3.83 -25.53
C VAL A 15 3.81 4.46 -24.75
N VAL A 16 3.11 3.69 -23.91
CA VAL A 16 2.03 4.22 -23.06
C VAL A 16 2.58 5.28 -22.11
N VAL A 17 3.73 5.05 -21.48
CA VAL A 17 4.36 6.04 -20.58
C VAL A 17 4.82 7.28 -21.34
N LEU A 18 5.28 7.16 -22.58
CA LEU A 18 5.63 8.32 -23.43
C LEU A 18 4.41 9.16 -23.79
N ILE A 19 3.27 8.54 -24.13
CA ILE A 19 2.02 9.25 -24.48
C ILE A 19 1.39 9.92 -23.26
N PHE A 20 1.34 9.22 -22.13
CA PHE A 20 0.76 9.76 -20.89
C PHE A 20 1.71 10.68 -20.12
N GLY A 21 3.02 10.56 -20.38
CA GLY A 21 4.09 11.27 -19.68
C GLY A 21 4.42 10.65 -18.32
N ALA A 22 5.70 10.66 -17.96
CA ALA A 22 6.21 10.10 -16.69
C ALA A 22 5.69 10.81 -15.42
N GLY A 23 5.07 11.99 -15.55
CA GLY A 23 4.48 12.72 -14.42
C GLY A 23 3.05 12.30 -14.05
N LYS A 24 2.30 11.70 -14.99
CA LYS A 24 0.91 11.28 -14.76
C LYS A 24 0.82 9.87 -14.18
N LEU A 25 1.72 8.98 -14.59
CA LEU A 25 1.74 7.58 -14.16
C LEU A 25 1.90 7.41 -12.64
N PRO A 26 2.81 8.11 -11.93
CA PRO A 26 3.03 7.91 -10.49
C PRO A 26 1.85 8.38 -9.63
N ASN A 27 1.18 9.47 -10.02
CA ASN A 27 0.00 9.97 -9.30
C ASN A 27 -1.17 8.98 -9.41
N VAL A 28 -1.48 8.53 -10.63
CA VAL A 28 -2.58 7.57 -10.86
C VAL A 28 -2.26 6.20 -10.26
N MET A 29 -1.03 5.71 -10.43
CA MET A 29 -0.58 4.46 -9.83
C MET A 29 -0.57 4.53 -8.29
N GLY A 30 -0.26 5.68 -7.71
CA GLY A 30 -0.30 5.90 -6.27
C GLY A 30 -1.70 5.77 -5.68
N ASP A 31 -2.71 6.35 -6.32
CA ASP A 31 -4.10 6.27 -5.87
C ASP A 31 -4.68 4.86 -6.07
N VAL A 32 -4.37 4.22 -7.19
CA VAL A 32 -4.73 2.82 -7.45
C VAL A 32 -4.04 1.88 -6.45
N ALA A 33 -2.75 2.09 -6.17
CA ALA A 33 -2.00 1.28 -5.21
C ALA A 33 -2.53 1.43 -3.79
N LYS A 34 -2.96 2.62 -3.37
CA LYS A 34 -3.62 2.83 -2.07
C LYS A 34 -4.94 2.06 -2.00
N GLY A 35 -5.78 2.12 -3.04
CA GLY A 35 -7.03 1.35 -3.11
C GLY A 35 -6.79 -0.16 -3.01
N ILE A 36 -5.85 -0.69 -3.79
CA ILE A 36 -5.48 -2.12 -3.77
C ILE A 36 -4.85 -2.52 -2.43
N LYS A 37 -4.03 -1.65 -1.80
CA LYS A 37 -3.42 -1.92 -0.48
C LYS A 37 -4.47 -1.99 0.62
N SER A 38 -5.45 -1.10 0.62
CA SER A 38 -6.57 -1.13 1.57
C SER A 38 -7.46 -2.35 1.35
N PHE A 39 -7.72 -2.72 0.09
CA PHE A 39 -8.45 -3.94 -0.25
C PHE A 39 -7.71 -5.19 0.24
N LYS A 40 -6.39 -5.28 -0.01
CA LYS A 40 -5.54 -6.38 0.47
C LYS A 40 -5.44 -6.42 1.99
N ARG A 41 -5.40 -5.28 2.70
CA ARG A 41 -5.44 -5.25 4.18
C ARG A 41 -6.77 -5.78 4.69
N ASN A 42 -7.90 -5.33 4.15
CA ASN A 42 -9.22 -5.81 4.58
C ASN A 42 -9.39 -7.32 4.33
N LEU A 43 -8.97 -7.81 3.16
CA LEU A 43 -8.98 -9.25 2.85
C LEU A 43 -8.03 -10.07 3.74
N ASN A 44 -6.89 -9.51 4.16
CA ASN A 44 -5.99 -10.19 5.08
C ASN A 44 -6.48 -10.12 6.53
N ASP A 45 -7.13 -9.03 6.96
CA ASP A 45 -7.75 -8.91 8.28
C ASP A 45 -8.87 -9.94 8.45
N GLU A 46 -9.73 -10.13 7.44
CA GLU A 46 -10.80 -11.14 7.45
C GLU A 46 -10.26 -12.59 7.50
N ASN A 47 -8.99 -12.80 7.16
CA ASN A 47 -8.29 -14.08 7.29
C ASN A 47 -7.33 -14.13 8.51
N ALA A 48 -7.13 -13.02 9.22
CA ALA A 48 -6.16 -12.85 10.29
C ALA A 48 -6.79 -12.31 11.60
N ASP A 49 -8.06 -12.60 11.82
CA ASP A 49 -8.83 -12.37 13.05
C ASP A 49 -8.27 -13.07 14.32
N ASP A 50 -6.97 -13.42 14.35
CA ASP A 50 -6.35 -13.95 15.56
C ASP A 50 -4.99 -13.33 15.92
N THR A 51 -4.39 -12.43 15.13
CA THR A 51 -3.16 -11.77 15.61
C THR A 51 -2.87 -10.48 14.87
N LYS A 52 -3.24 -9.33 15.44
CA LYS A 52 -2.40 -8.10 15.52
C LYS A 52 -3.16 -6.91 16.11
N HIS A 53 -3.37 -6.96 17.43
CA HIS A 53 -3.28 -5.78 18.26
C HIS A 53 -1.79 -5.43 18.41
N VAL A 54 -1.18 -4.73 17.44
CA VAL A 54 0.11 -4.06 17.69
C VAL A 54 0.19 -2.77 16.88
N THR A 55 0.39 -1.68 17.62
CA THR A 55 0.92 -0.35 17.23
C THR A 55 0.04 0.52 16.36
N ASP A 56 -0.83 1.30 17.00
CA ASP A 56 -0.60 2.73 17.24
C ASP A 56 -1.66 3.19 18.23
N ASP A 57 -1.26 3.74 19.37
CA ASP A 57 -2.04 4.68 20.20
C ASP A 57 -1.21 5.00 21.45
N GLY A 58 -0.49 6.11 21.38
CA GLY A 58 0.25 6.65 22.50
C GLY A 58 -0.69 7.17 23.59
N HIS A 59 -0.71 6.52 24.76
CA HIS A 59 -1.06 7.19 26.01
C HIS A 59 -0.53 6.44 27.24
N ALA A 60 0.73 6.67 27.63
CA ALA A 60 1.22 6.37 28.98
C ALA A 60 2.56 7.06 29.24
N LYS A 61 2.59 8.39 29.07
CA LYS A 61 3.61 9.26 29.68
C LYS A 61 2.94 10.07 30.77
N GLU A 62 2.19 9.42 31.64
CA GLU A 62 1.70 10.07 32.86
C GLU A 62 2.66 9.67 34.00
N PRO A 63 3.49 10.59 34.53
CA PRO A 63 4.32 10.29 35.68
C PRO A 63 3.42 10.01 36.88
N PRO A 64 3.74 9.01 37.72
CA PRO A 64 2.92 8.64 38.86
C PRO A 64 2.89 9.79 39.86
N ARG A 65 1.77 10.54 39.87
CA ARG A 65 1.42 11.42 40.97
C ARG A 65 1.05 10.52 42.16
N ARG A 66 2.04 10.25 43.00
CA ARG A 66 1.86 9.69 44.36
C ARG A 66 2.19 10.78 45.37
N ASP A 67 1.35 11.80 45.34
CA ASP A 67 0.90 12.53 46.50
C ASP A 67 -0.05 11.61 47.30
N GLN A 68 0.49 10.92 48.31
CA GLN A 68 -0.33 10.40 49.40
C GLN A 68 0.45 10.54 50.72
N THR A 69 0.11 11.62 51.41
CA THR A 69 0.16 11.78 52.88
C THR A 69 -0.75 10.78 53.56
#